data_AF-A0A377A1J2-F1
#
_entry.id   AF-A0A377A1J2-F1
#
_cell.length_a   1.000
_cell.length_b   1.000
_cell.length_c   1.000
_cell.angle_alpha   90.00
_cell.angle_beta   90.00
_cell.angle_gamma   90.00
#
_symmetry.space_group_name_H-M   'P 1'
#
loop_
_entity.id
_entity.type
_entity.pdbx_description
1 polymer ?
#
loop_
_entity_poly.entity_id
_entity_poly.type
_entity_poly.pdbx_seq_one_letter_code
_entity_poly.pdbx_strand_id
1 'polypeptide(L)'
;MNSTSFFYNHSSQWRYGKSLAQELLSPLADASKYSGHLIDFNVRAERMGWLPSAPQLGRNPLGLKLKPTRPDYPPQNLPPRR
;
A
#
# COMPACT_ATOMS: atom_id res chain seq x y z
N MET A 1 -6.26 12.34 1.21
CA MET A 1 -6.20 11.39 0.09
C MET A 1 -5.38 12.02 -1.03
N ASN A 2 -4.57 11.27 -1.77
CA ASN A 2 -3.91 11.75 -2.97
C ASN A 2 -4.60 11.16 -4.23
N SER A 3 -5.15 12.02 -5.09
CA SER A 3 -6.00 11.55 -6.18
C SER A 3 -5.23 10.81 -7.28
N THR A 4 -3.96 11.14 -7.50
CA THR A 4 -3.13 10.48 -8.51
C THR A 4 -3.02 8.98 -8.24
N SER A 5 -2.61 8.56 -7.04
CA SER A 5 -2.53 7.13 -6.70
C SER A 5 -3.91 6.48 -6.70
N PHE A 6 -4.94 7.18 -6.22
CA PHE A 6 -6.31 6.67 -6.20
C PHE A 6 -6.81 6.32 -7.61
N PHE A 7 -6.75 7.26 -8.56
CA PHE A 7 -7.22 7.01 -9.93
C PHE A 7 -6.30 6.05 -10.68
N TYR A 8 -4.98 6.13 -10.49
CA TYR A 8 -4.04 5.19 -11.10
C TYR A 8 -4.37 3.73 -10.76
N ASN A 9 -4.79 3.47 -9.51
CA ASN A 9 -5.27 2.17 -9.06
C ASN A 9 -6.71 1.85 -9.55
N HIS A 10 -7.70 2.70 -9.22
CA HIS A 10 -9.12 2.37 -9.39
C HIS A 10 -9.63 2.47 -10.83
N SER A 11 -8.95 3.21 -11.71
CA SER A 11 -9.22 3.15 -13.15
C SER A 11 -8.37 2.09 -13.86
N SER A 12 -7.60 1.29 -13.10
CA SER A 12 -6.73 0.25 -13.63
C SER A 12 -5.69 0.71 -14.65
N GLN A 13 -5.34 2.01 -14.67
CA GLN A 13 -4.31 2.56 -15.57
C GLN A 13 -2.96 1.84 -15.43
N TRP A 14 -2.64 1.40 -14.21
CA TRP A 14 -1.43 0.63 -13.94
C TRP A 14 -1.30 -0.64 -14.77
N ARG A 15 -2.41 -1.23 -15.25
CA ARG A 15 -2.39 -2.42 -16.12
C ARG A 15 -1.85 -2.15 -17.53
N TYR A 16 -1.79 -0.88 -17.92
CA TYR A 16 -1.40 -0.44 -19.26
C TYR A 16 -0.08 0.35 -19.26
N GLY A 17 0.47 0.67 -18.08
CA GLY A 17 1.76 1.32 -17.94
C GLY A 17 2.87 0.43 -18.48
N LYS A 18 3.66 0.95 -19.42
CA LYS A 18 4.85 0.26 -19.93
C LYS A 18 6.13 0.63 -19.18
N SER A 19 6.12 1.74 -18.46
CA SER A 19 7.28 2.25 -17.74
C SER A 19 7.64 1.36 -16.56
N LEU A 20 8.87 0.87 -16.57
CA LEU A 20 9.43 0.05 -15.50
C LEU A 20 10.21 0.92 -14.53
N ALA A 21 10.14 0.61 -13.24
CA ALA A 21 10.90 1.35 -12.22
C ALA A 21 12.42 1.30 -12.52
N GLN A 22 12.90 0.22 -13.13
CA GLN A 22 14.31 0.06 -13.50
C GLN A 22 14.80 1.11 -14.50
N GLU A 23 13.93 1.61 -15.40
CA GLU A 23 14.29 2.63 -16.40
C GLU A 23 14.56 4.01 -15.77
N LEU A 24 14.06 4.23 -14.55
CA LEU A 24 14.20 5.47 -13.80
C LEU A 24 15.36 5.44 -12.79
N LEU A 25 15.99 4.29 -12.59
CA LEU A 25 17.08 4.15 -11.62
C LEU A 25 18.35 4.82 -12.12
N SER A 26 19.09 5.40 -11.17
CA SER A 26 20.46 5.84 -11.42
C SER A 26 21.33 4.64 -11.83
N PRO A 27 22.31 4.80 -12.74
CA PRO A 27 23.30 3.76 -13.07
C PRO A 27 24.12 3.27 -11.86
N LEU A 28 24.14 4.05 -10.77
CA LEU A 28 24.85 3.71 -9.53
C LEU A 28 23.97 2.96 -8.51
N ALA A 29 22.67 2.81 -8.78
CA ALA A 29 21.76 2.14 -7.87
C ALA A 29 21.85 0.61 -8.03
N ASP A 30 21.71 -0.10 -6.90
CA ASP A 30 21.54 -1.55 -6.91
C ASP A 30 20.11 -1.91 -7.34
N ALA A 31 19.94 -2.28 -8.62
CA ALA A 31 18.65 -2.59 -9.22
C ALA A 31 17.92 -3.77 -8.54
N SER A 32 18.64 -4.67 -7.85
CA SER A 32 18.03 -5.82 -7.18
C SER A 32 17.09 -5.41 -6.03
N LYS A 33 17.29 -4.22 -5.45
CA LYS A 33 16.47 -3.66 -4.36
C LYS A 33 15.17 -3.02 -4.83
N TYR A 34 15.06 -2.70 -6.13
CA TYR A 34 13.99 -1.88 -6.69
C TYR A 34 13.23 -2.64 -7.80
N SER A 35 12.70 -3.81 -7.46
CA SER A 35 11.87 -4.62 -8.36
C SER A 35 10.37 -4.41 -8.13
N GLY A 36 9.58 -4.67 -9.17
CA GLY A 36 8.13 -4.57 -9.18
C GLY A 36 7.59 -3.55 -10.18
N HIS A 37 6.27 -3.46 -10.26
CA HIS A 37 5.57 -2.43 -11.04
C HIS A 37 5.55 -1.11 -10.27
N LEU A 38 5.35 0.03 -10.95
CA LEU A 38 5.26 1.35 -10.29
C LEU A 38 4.18 1.38 -9.19
N ILE A 39 3.09 0.62 -9.35
CA ILE A 39 2.03 0.50 -8.34
C ILE A 39 2.52 -0.18 -7.04
N ASP A 40 3.50 -1.09 -7.12
CA ASP A 40 4.02 -1.78 -5.93
C ASP A 40 4.76 -0.82 -5.00
N PHE A 41 5.37 0.23 -5.56
CA PHE A 41 6.00 1.30 -4.77
C PHE A 41 4.97 2.16 -4.04
N ASN A 42 3.81 2.43 -4.63
CA ASN A 42 2.70 3.08 -3.92
C ASN A 42 2.20 2.21 -2.77
N VAL A 43 2.00 0.91 -2.98
CA VAL A 43 1.55 -0.02 -1.92
C VAL A 43 2.56 -0.08 -0.76
N ARG A 44 3.87 -0.14 -1.06
CA ARG A 44 4.93 -0.09 -0.03
C ARG A 44 4.90 1.23 0.74
N ALA A 45 4.76 2.36 0.05
CA ALA A 45 4.69 3.68 0.66
C ALA A 45 3.44 3.84 1.55
N GLU A 46 2.27 3.36 1.12
CA GLU A 46 1.04 3.36 1.91
C GLU A 46 1.21 2.56 3.21
N ARG A 47 1.75 1.33 3.12
CA ARG A 47 1.97 0.48 4.29
C ARG A 47 2.98 1.08 5.28
N MET A 48 3.93 1.87 4.80
CA MET A 48 4.92 2.58 5.62
C MET A 48 4.42 3.94 6.13
N GLY A 49 3.16 4.31 5.84
CA GLY A 49 2.56 5.56 6.29
C GLY A 49 3.02 6.80 5.52
N TRP A 50 3.71 6.64 4.39
CA TRP A 50 4.16 7.76 3.56
C TRP A 50 3.02 8.31 2.69
N LEU A 51 2.10 7.44 2.27
CA LEU A 51 0.92 7.81 1.48
C LEU A 51 -0.37 7.36 2.16
N PRO A 52 -1.48 8.10 1.99
CA PRO A 52 -2.80 7.62 2.41
C PRO A 52 -3.33 6.56 1.44
N SER A 53 -4.08 5.58 1.94
CA SER A 53 -4.81 4.59 1.14
C SER A 53 -6.31 4.86 1.11
N ALA A 54 -6.99 4.42 0.04
CA ALA A 54 -8.45 4.49 -0.09
C ALA A 54 -8.92 3.50 -1.18
N PRO A 55 -9.73 2.48 -0.86
CA PRO A 55 -10.09 2.01 0.49
C PRO A 55 -8.87 1.66 1.35
N GLN A 56 -8.93 1.91 2.67
CA GLN A 56 -7.77 1.75 3.56
C GLN A 56 -7.45 0.30 3.89
N LEU A 57 -8.49 -0.53 4.03
CA LEU A 57 -8.38 -1.93 4.45
C LEU A 57 -9.17 -2.79 3.49
N GLY A 58 -8.71 -4.02 3.28
CA GLY A 58 -9.46 -5.06 2.54
C GLY A 58 -10.71 -5.58 3.26
N ARG A 59 -11.27 -4.83 4.22
CA ARG A 59 -12.46 -5.18 5.01
C ARG A 59 -13.16 -3.93 5.52
N ASN A 60 -14.43 -4.06 5.89
CA ASN A 60 -15.19 -2.98 6.51
C ASN A 60 -14.53 -2.55 7.84
N PRO A 61 -14.03 -1.30 7.95
CA PRO A 61 -13.36 -0.83 9.16
C PRO A 61 -14.30 -0.74 10.37
N LEU A 62 -15.62 -0.64 10.18
CA LEU A 62 -16.60 -0.65 11.29
C LEU A 62 -16.69 -2.03 11.95
N GLY A 63 -16.36 -3.10 11.22
CA GLY A 63 -16.24 -4.45 11.74
C GLY A 63 -14.98 -4.70 12.58
N LEU A 64 -14.09 -3.71 12.73
CA LEU A 64 -12.90 -3.82 13.58
C LEU A 64 -13.23 -3.78 15.08
N LYS A 65 -14.46 -3.42 15.45
CA LYS A 65 -14.94 -3.60 16.84
C LYS A 65 -14.95 -5.09 17.16
N LEU A 66 -13.85 -5.56 17.72
CA LEU A 66 -13.70 -6.91 18.23
C LEU A 66 -14.54 -7.07 19.51
N LYS A 67 -15.20 -8.23 19.62
CA LYS A 67 -15.38 -8.94 20.91
C LYS A 67 -14.15 -8.66 21.78
N PRO A 68 -14.28 -8.33 23.07
CA PRO A 68 -13.18 -7.86 23.89
C PRO A 68 -11.97 -8.76 23.66
N THR A 69 -11.05 -8.27 22.83
CA THR A 69 -9.65 -8.68 22.92
C THR A 69 -9.30 -8.35 24.35
N ARG A 70 -8.56 -9.27 24.98
CA ARG A 70 -8.24 -9.22 26.41
C ARG A 70 -8.07 -7.76 26.88
N PRO A 71 -8.56 -7.36 28.06
CA PRO A 71 -8.62 -5.96 28.48
C PRO A 71 -7.31 -5.16 28.30
N ASP A 72 -6.18 -5.85 28.26
CA ASP A 72 -4.81 -5.38 28.02
C ASP A 72 -4.39 -5.25 26.54
N TYR A 73 -5.25 -5.58 25.58
CA TYR A 73 -4.91 -5.64 24.15
C TYR A 73 -5.86 -4.78 23.29
N PRO A 74 -5.58 -3.48 23.16
CA PRO A 74 -6.43 -2.55 22.44
C PRO A 74 -6.41 -2.83 20.92
N PRO A 75 -7.45 -2.43 20.18
CA PRO A 75 -7.59 -2.72 18.75
C PRO A 75 -6.46 -2.16 17.88
N GLN A 76 -5.76 -1.11 18.33
CA GLN A 76 -4.57 -0.54 17.68
C GLN A 76 -3.39 -1.53 17.65
N ASN A 77 -3.34 -2.51 18.56
CA ASN A 77 -2.25 -3.46 18.69
C ASN A 77 -2.49 -4.77 17.91
N LEU A 78 -3.61 -4.89 17.20
CA LEU A 78 -3.93 -6.09 16.44
C LEU A 78 -2.88 -6.33 15.35
N PRO A 79 -2.29 -7.54 15.27
CA PRO A 79 -1.41 -7.85 14.16
C PRO A 79 -2.20 -7.79 12.84
N PRO A 80 -1.57 -7.34 11.75
CA PRO A 80 -2.14 -7.51 10.41
C PRO A 80 -2.38 -9.00 10.18
N ARG A 81 -3.62 -9.40 9.88
CA ARG A 81 -3.91 -10.80 9.52
C ARG A 81 -3.31 -11.07 8.14
N ARG A 82 -2.65 -12.24 8.01
CA ARG A 82 -2.08 -12.76 6.76
C ARG A 82 -3.13 -12.80 5.66
#